data_AF-A0A833DY91-F1
#
_entry.id   AF-A0A833DY91-F1
#
_cell.length_a   1.000
_cell.length_b   1.000
_cell.length_c   1.000
_cell.angle_alpha   90.00
_cell.angle_beta   90.00
_cell.angle_gamma   90.00
#
_symmetry.space_group_name_H-M   'P 1'
#
loop_
_entity.id
_entity.type
_entity.pdbx_description
1 polymer ?
#
loop_
_entity_poly.entity_id
_entity_poly.type
_entity_poly.pdbx_seq_one_letter_code
_entity_poly.pdbx_strand_id
1 'polypeptide(L)'
;MFSFEDTYTPQVEYDTGRRIVRYVLEGRRSKLVLEFKSNGAKVLGEVSYDGPRGWIVGKYLGKMLESLVEDAVRIADRIAKLRADKGDYSDLLASISWVSKLLMKSVLLRSELTMIRKGGLLGYVERLVEEKILQEYPVVYVSGYGDSGTFRILFVGGEVRGVYANIGGKEYVGDERVLNEFEGVTRVKVYGLLVKPEEVLQR
;
A
#
# COMPACT_ATOMS: atom_id res chain seq x y z
N MET A 1 10.93 -13.18 -31.37
CA MET A 1 10.72 -12.67 -30.00
C MET A 1 11.08 -11.20 -30.04
N PHE A 2 10.10 -10.29 -29.99
CA PHE A 2 10.32 -8.85 -30.15
C PHE A 2 9.99 -8.17 -28.82
N SER A 3 10.97 -7.61 -28.12
CA SER A 3 10.74 -6.71 -26.99
C SER A 3 10.60 -5.27 -27.51
N PHE A 4 9.58 -4.57 -27.03
CA PHE A 4 9.47 -3.11 -27.15
C PHE A 4 9.59 -2.57 -25.73
N GLU A 5 10.70 -1.88 -25.46
CA GLU A 5 10.91 -1.18 -24.21
C GLU A 5 10.71 0.31 -24.47
N ASP A 6 9.66 0.88 -23.89
CA ASP A 6 9.50 2.32 -23.74
C ASP A 6 9.46 2.61 -22.24
N THR A 7 10.16 3.66 -21.82
CA THR A 7 10.17 4.10 -20.42
C THR A 7 9.15 5.21 -20.29
N TYR A 8 8.12 4.96 -19.50
CA TYR A 8 7.04 5.93 -19.29
C TYR A 8 7.36 6.86 -18.13
N THR A 9 7.09 8.14 -18.33
CA THR A 9 7.03 9.13 -17.25
C THR A 9 5.57 9.30 -16.84
N PRO A 10 5.17 8.88 -15.62
CA PRO A 10 3.80 9.01 -15.17
C PRO A 10 3.48 10.45 -14.76
N GLN A 11 2.37 10.95 -15.28
CA GLN A 11 1.70 12.16 -14.81
C GLN A 11 0.31 11.79 -14.29
N VAL A 12 -0.12 12.43 -13.20
CA VAL A 12 -1.40 12.14 -12.57
C VAL A 12 -2.20 13.43 -12.48
N GLU A 13 -3.38 13.44 -13.10
CA GLU A 13 -4.36 14.51 -13.02
C GLU A 13 -5.55 14.04 -12.17
N TYR A 14 -6.05 14.92 -11.31
CA TYR A 14 -7.21 14.63 -10.46
C TYR A 14 -8.23 15.76 -10.53
N ASP A 15 -9.49 15.41 -10.78
CA ASP A 15 -10.65 16.30 -10.65
C ASP A 15 -11.53 15.77 -9.52
N THR A 16 -11.42 16.38 -8.35
CA THR A 16 -12.17 15.97 -7.14
C THR A 16 -13.66 16.31 -7.24
N GLY A 17 -14.03 17.34 -8.01
CA GLY A 17 -15.43 17.72 -8.23
C GLY A 17 -16.16 16.69 -9.10
N ARG A 18 -15.46 16.13 -10.09
CA ARG A 18 -16.00 15.10 -11.00
C ARG A 18 -15.60 13.67 -10.63
N ARG A 19 -14.79 13.50 -9.57
CA ARG A 19 -14.24 12.21 -9.11
C ARG A 19 -13.55 11.43 -10.23
N ILE A 20 -12.67 12.14 -10.94
CA ILE A 20 -11.90 11.61 -12.06
C ILE A 20 -10.43 11.57 -11.66
N VAL A 21 -9.78 10.44 -11.91
CA VAL A 21 -8.33 10.31 -11.86
C VAL A 21 -7.85 9.90 -13.24
N ARG A 22 -6.91 10.66 -13.81
CA ARG A 22 -6.29 10.35 -15.09
C ARG A 22 -4.80 10.16 -14.92
N TYR A 23 -4.31 9.02 -15.36
CA TYR A 23 -2.89 8.71 -15.48
C TYR A 23 -2.49 8.90 -16.94
N VAL A 24 -1.53 9.78 -17.18
CA VAL A 24 -0.92 9.97 -18.49
C VAL A 24 0.51 9.45 -18.41
N LEU A 25 0.75 8.34 -19.09
CA LEU A 25 2.06 7.68 -19.17
C LEU A 25 2.68 8.07 -20.51
N GLU A 26 3.59 9.04 -20.50
CA GLU A 26 4.28 9.49 -21.71
C GLU A 26 5.62 8.77 -21.85
N GLY A 27 5.73 7.97 -22.90
CA GLY A 27 6.97 7.35 -23.37
C GLY A 27 7.63 8.21 -24.45
N ARG A 28 8.79 7.76 -24.95
CA ARG A 28 9.51 8.48 -26.02
C ARG A 28 8.76 8.48 -27.34
N ARG A 29 7.97 7.42 -27.60
CA ARG A 29 7.26 7.22 -28.87
C ARG A 29 5.81 6.79 -28.67
N SER A 30 5.35 6.75 -27.42
CA SER A 30 4.04 6.22 -27.09
C SER A 30 3.43 6.99 -25.93
N LYS A 31 2.10 6.95 -25.86
CA LYS A 31 1.31 7.58 -24.82
C LYS A 31 0.20 6.63 -24.41
N LEU A 32 0.17 6.25 -23.15
CA LEU A 32 -0.90 5.45 -22.56
C LEU A 32 -1.68 6.35 -21.60
N VAL A 33 -2.99 6.46 -21.80
CA VAL A 33 -3.88 7.22 -20.93
C VAL A 33 -4.82 6.25 -20.26
N LEU A 34 -4.85 6.27 -18.93
CA LEU A 34 -5.82 5.55 -18.11
C LEU A 34 -6.68 6.58 -17.39
N GLU A 35 -7.99 6.50 -17.56
CA GLU A 35 -8.92 7.38 -16.88
C GLU A 35 -9.91 6.56 -16.05
N PHE A 36 -10.02 6.90 -14.78
CA PHE A 36 -10.96 6.28 -13.86
C PHE A 36 -11.95 7.33 -13.38
N LYS A 37 -13.23 7.04 -13.53
CA LYS A 37 -14.33 7.88 -13.04
C LYS A 37 -15.13 7.11 -11.99
N SER A 38 -15.44 7.75 -10.88
CA SER A 38 -16.31 7.15 -9.86
C SER A 38 -17.54 8.01 -9.62
N ASN A 39 -18.73 7.38 -9.63
CA ASN A 39 -19.96 8.02 -9.17
C ASN A 39 -20.32 7.65 -7.71
N GLY A 40 -19.39 7.03 -6.98
CA GLY A 40 -19.59 6.56 -5.60
C GLY A 40 -20.18 5.15 -5.47
N ALA A 41 -20.82 4.60 -6.52
CA ALA A 41 -21.34 3.24 -6.54
C ALA A 41 -20.66 2.34 -7.59
N LYS A 42 -20.10 2.93 -8.63
CA LYS A 42 -19.39 2.25 -9.71
C LYS A 42 -18.10 2.99 -10.05
N VAL A 43 -17.08 2.22 -10.40
CA VAL A 43 -15.86 2.72 -11.04
C VAL A 43 -15.95 2.37 -12.51
N LEU A 44 -15.82 3.38 -13.37
CA LEU A 44 -15.70 3.22 -14.82
C LEU A 44 -14.25 3.53 -15.19
N GLY A 45 -13.65 2.64 -15.96
CA GLY A 45 -12.32 2.84 -16.53
C GLY A 45 -12.40 3.12 -18.02
N GLU A 46 -11.49 3.93 -18.52
CA GLU A 46 -11.20 4.09 -19.94
C GLU A 46 -9.68 3.98 -20.13
N VAL A 47 -9.28 3.35 -21.23
CA VAL A 47 -7.86 3.23 -21.59
C VAL A 47 -7.69 3.57 -23.07
N SER A 48 -6.68 4.38 -23.37
CA SER A 48 -6.26 4.65 -24.74
C SER A 48 -4.75 4.58 -24.87
N TYR A 49 -4.29 4.07 -26.01
CA TYR A 49 -2.88 3.99 -26.35
C TYR A 49 -2.67 4.63 -27.72
N ASP A 50 -1.73 5.56 -27.78
CA ASP A 50 -1.19 6.10 -29.01
C ASP A 50 0.28 5.73 -29.13
N GLY A 51 0.69 5.16 -30.25
CA GLY A 51 2.08 4.75 -30.45
C GLY A 51 2.25 3.55 -31.38
N PRO A 52 3.51 3.10 -31.56
CA PRO A 52 3.83 1.99 -32.43
C PRO A 52 3.00 0.74 -32.10
N ARG A 53 2.53 0.07 -33.14
CA ARG A 53 1.81 -1.21 -33.05
C ARG A 53 0.53 -1.13 -32.19
N GLY A 54 -0.17 0.00 -32.21
CA GLY A 54 -1.45 0.18 -31.49
C GLY A 54 -2.48 -0.93 -31.76
N TRP A 55 -2.49 -1.55 -32.94
CA TRP A 55 -3.34 -2.69 -33.27
C TRP A 55 -3.02 -3.97 -32.46
N ILE A 56 -1.78 -4.15 -31.99
CA ILE A 56 -1.39 -5.24 -31.10
C ILE A 56 -1.77 -4.87 -29.67
N VAL A 57 -1.33 -3.69 -29.22
CA VAL A 57 -1.54 -3.20 -27.85
C VAL A 57 -3.03 -3.13 -27.53
N GLY A 58 -3.84 -2.62 -28.47
CA GLY A 58 -5.29 -2.51 -28.36
C GLY A 58 -6.01 -3.82 -28.04
N LYS A 59 -5.47 -4.97 -28.46
CA LYS A 59 -6.04 -6.29 -28.13
C LYS A 59 -5.91 -6.65 -26.65
N TYR A 60 -4.97 -6.02 -25.94
CA TYR A 60 -4.70 -6.28 -24.53
C TYR A 60 -5.24 -5.19 -23.60
N LEU A 61 -5.53 -4.00 -24.14
CA LEU A 61 -6.00 -2.85 -23.36
C LEU A 61 -7.28 -3.16 -22.58
N GLY A 62 -8.26 -3.84 -23.20
CA GLY A 62 -9.50 -4.21 -22.53
C GLY A 62 -9.27 -5.09 -21.29
N LYS A 63 -8.46 -6.15 -21.43
CA LYS A 63 -8.11 -7.05 -20.31
C LYS A 63 -7.33 -6.34 -19.21
N MET A 64 -6.41 -5.45 -19.60
CA MET A 64 -5.67 -4.62 -18.65
C MET A 64 -6.62 -3.71 -17.87
N LEU A 65 -7.56 -3.06 -18.56
CA LEU A 65 -8.54 -2.19 -17.95
C LEU A 65 -9.48 -2.94 -17.00
N GLU A 66 -10.00 -4.09 -17.43
CA GLU A 66 -10.84 -4.97 -16.59
C GLU A 66 -10.12 -5.33 -15.29
N SER A 67 -8.88 -5.83 -15.37
CA SER A 67 -8.08 -6.16 -14.19
C SER A 67 -7.86 -4.96 -13.26
N LEU A 68 -7.56 -3.78 -13.82
CA LEU A 68 -7.36 -2.57 -13.02
C LEU A 68 -8.64 -2.07 -12.35
N VAL A 69 -9.78 -2.17 -13.03
CA VAL A 69 -11.09 -1.80 -12.47
C VAL A 69 -11.49 -2.78 -11.37
N GLU A 70 -11.32 -4.08 -11.57
CA GLU A 70 -11.56 -5.10 -10.55
C GLU A 70 -10.71 -4.85 -9.29
N ASP A 71 -9.42 -4.55 -9.47
CA ASP A 71 -8.53 -4.20 -8.37
C ASP A 71 -8.97 -2.92 -7.64
N ALA A 72 -9.35 -1.89 -8.39
CA ALA A 72 -9.83 -0.63 -7.82
C ALA A 72 -11.13 -0.83 -7.01
N VAL A 73 -12.08 -1.61 -7.53
CA VAL A 73 -13.33 -1.96 -6.83
C VAL A 73 -13.03 -2.77 -5.57
N ARG A 74 -12.17 -3.79 -5.67
CA ARG A 74 -11.76 -4.61 -4.52
C ARG A 74 -11.11 -3.77 -3.42
N ILE A 75 -10.26 -2.81 -3.78
CA ILE A 75 -9.65 -1.87 -2.83
C ILE A 75 -10.71 -0.94 -2.21
N ALA A 76 -11.63 -0.41 -3.02
CA ALA A 76 -12.71 0.44 -2.53
C ALA A 76 -13.63 -0.28 -1.55
N ASP A 77 -14.02 -1.52 -1.85
CA ASP A 77 -14.84 -2.37 -0.98
C ASP A 77 -14.11 -2.71 0.32
N ARG A 78 -12.80 -2.99 0.26
CA ARG A 78 -11.96 -3.15 1.46
C ARG A 78 -11.97 -1.88 2.30
N ILE A 79 -11.73 -0.70 1.71
CA ILE A 79 -11.76 0.59 2.43
C ILE A 79 -13.15 0.87 3.03
N ALA A 80 -14.23 0.51 2.33
CA ALA A 80 -15.59 0.66 2.85
C ALA A 80 -15.85 -0.27 4.05
N LYS A 81 -15.37 -1.52 4.00
CA LYS A 81 -15.42 -2.47 5.13
C LYS A 81 -14.60 -1.96 6.31
N LEU A 82 -13.42 -1.39 6.07
CA LEU A 82 -12.57 -0.78 7.11
C LEU A 82 -13.21 0.43 7.81
N ARG A 83 -14.10 1.16 7.12
CA ARG A 83 -14.91 2.23 7.75
C ARG A 83 -16.04 1.67 8.61
N ALA A 84 -16.50 0.45 8.32
CA ALA A 84 -17.54 -0.25 9.06
C ALA A 84 -16.97 -1.04 10.25
N ASP A 85 -15.76 -1.60 10.09
CA ASP A 85 -15.04 -2.35 11.11
C ASP A 85 -14.13 -1.38 11.89
N LYS A 86 -14.65 -0.86 13.00
CA LYS A 86 -13.92 0.12 13.83
C LYS A 86 -12.72 -0.55 14.52
N GLY A 87 -11.58 -0.63 13.83
CA GLY A 87 -10.28 -0.77 14.48
C GLY A 87 -9.32 -1.82 13.94
N ASP A 88 -9.57 -2.47 12.80
CA ASP A 88 -8.54 -3.22 12.07
C ASP A 88 -8.09 -2.42 10.83
N TYR A 89 -6.80 -2.11 10.71
CA TYR A 89 -6.17 -1.37 9.61
C TYR A 89 -5.31 -2.27 8.72
N SER A 90 -5.38 -3.59 8.88
CA SER A 90 -4.55 -4.57 8.15
C SER A 90 -4.64 -4.42 6.62
N ASP A 91 -5.85 -4.25 6.08
CA ASP A 91 -6.05 -4.04 4.64
C ASP A 91 -5.45 -2.69 4.17
N LEU A 92 -5.47 -1.66 5.02
CA LEU A 92 -4.84 -0.37 4.70
C LEU A 92 -3.31 -0.48 4.69
N LEU A 93 -2.76 -1.32 5.56
CA LEU A 93 -1.33 -1.61 5.56
C LEU A 93 -0.88 -2.32 4.29
N ALA A 94 -1.74 -3.03 3.57
CA ALA A 94 -1.41 -3.57 2.25
C ALA A 94 -1.29 -2.45 1.18
N SER A 95 -2.04 -1.36 1.32
CA SER A 95 -2.06 -0.26 0.36
C SER A 95 -0.83 0.65 0.46
N ILE A 96 0.02 0.63 -0.59
CA ILE A 96 1.20 1.49 -0.70
C ILE A 96 0.82 2.98 -0.64
N SER A 97 -0.31 3.37 -1.24
CA SER A 97 -0.74 4.77 -1.25
C SER A 97 -1.13 5.25 0.15
N TRP A 98 -1.76 4.39 0.94
CA TRP A 98 -2.11 4.69 2.33
C TRP A 98 -0.87 4.75 3.23
N VAL A 99 0.01 3.75 3.13
CA VAL A 99 1.29 3.73 3.87
C VAL A 99 2.14 4.96 3.54
N SER A 100 2.18 5.40 2.28
CA SER A 100 2.88 6.63 1.90
C SER A 100 2.33 7.86 2.61
N LYS A 101 0.99 8.00 2.67
CA LYS A 101 0.34 9.10 3.40
C LYS A 101 0.60 9.03 4.90
N LEU A 102 0.58 7.83 5.47
CA LEU A 102 0.92 7.58 6.87
C LEU A 102 2.34 8.06 7.16
N LEU A 103 3.31 7.64 6.34
CA LEU A 103 4.72 7.99 6.49
C LEU A 103 4.97 9.50 6.37
N MET A 104 4.29 10.19 5.45
CA MET A 104 4.38 11.65 5.30
C MET A 104 3.90 12.43 6.54
N LYS A 105 3.05 11.83 7.38
CA LYS A 105 2.53 12.41 8.62
C LYS A 105 3.24 11.87 9.87
N SER A 106 4.30 11.09 9.69
CA SER A 106 5.01 10.41 10.77
C SER A 106 6.42 10.96 10.98
N VAL A 107 6.96 10.71 12.17
CA VAL A 107 8.37 10.93 12.50
C VAL A 107 9.03 9.57 12.65
N LEU A 108 10.20 9.40 12.00
CA LEU A 108 11.02 8.20 12.18
C LEU A 108 11.66 8.25 13.58
N LEU A 109 11.35 7.26 14.42
CA LEU A 109 11.86 7.16 15.79
C LEU A 109 13.09 6.25 15.87
N ARG A 110 13.05 5.11 15.15
CA ARG A 110 14.14 4.13 15.13
C ARG A 110 14.29 3.49 13.75
N SER A 111 15.51 3.09 13.42
CA SER A 111 15.83 2.34 12.21
C SER A 111 17.02 1.42 12.48
N GLU A 112 16.79 0.12 12.55
CA GLU A 112 17.80 -0.87 12.93
C GLU A 112 17.90 -1.97 11.87
N LEU A 113 19.13 -2.41 11.58
CA LEU A 113 19.38 -3.62 10.80
C LEU A 113 19.65 -4.76 11.79
N THR A 114 18.86 -5.82 11.73
CA THR A 114 18.93 -6.92 12.69
C THR A 114 18.76 -8.27 11.99
N MET A 115 19.15 -9.35 12.66
CA MET A 115 18.84 -10.71 12.24
C MET A 115 17.64 -11.23 13.03
N ILE A 116 16.51 -11.39 12.34
CA ILE A 116 15.31 -11.99 12.92
C ILE A 116 15.41 -13.51 12.76
N ARG A 117 15.28 -14.24 13.86
CA ARG A 117 15.10 -15.69 13.83
C ARG A 117 13.61 -16.01 13.73
N LYS A 118 13.27 -17.13 13.09
CA LYS A 118 11.89 -17.64 13.04
C LYS A 118 11.27 -17.66 14.45
N GLY A 119 10.05 -17.13 14.58
CA GLY A 119 9.33 -16.95 15.84
C GLY A 119 9.80 -15.78 16.72
N GLY A 120 10.87 -15.08 16.34
CA GLY A 120 11.47 -14.01 17.14
C GLY A 120 10.98 -12.60 16.81
N LEU A 121 10.19 -12.42 15.75
CA LEU A 121 9.80 -11.09 15.27
C LEU A 121 8.94 -10.33 16.29
N LEU A 122 7.92 -10.96 16.85
CA LEU A 122 6.99 -10.31 17.78
C LEU A 122 7.73 -9.78 19.02
N GLY A 123 8.51 -10.63 19.68
CA GLY A 123 9.33 -10.21 20.83
C GLY A 123 10.41 -9.18 20.47
N TYR A 124 10.87 -9.14 19.21
CA TYR A 124 11.75 -8.06 18.75
C TYR A 124 11.00 -6.73 18.62
N VAL A 125 9.80 -6.74 18.03
CA VAL A 125 8.95 -5.56 17.87
C VAL A 125 8.51 -5.02 19.24
N GLU A 126 8.09 -5.87 20.16
CA GLU A 126 7.72 -5.49 21.54
C GLU A 126 8.86 -4.76 22.25
N ARG A 127 10.10 -5.23 22.09
CA ARG A 127 11.27 -4.52 22.65
C ARG A 127 11.58 -3.20 21.97
N LEU A 128 11.31 -3.09 20.67
CA LEU A 128 11.53 -1.84 19.93
C LEU A 128 10.48 -0.78 20.22
N VAL A 129 9.24 -1.21 20.43
CA VAL A 129 8.09 -0.37 20.73
C VAL A 129 7.88 -0.34 22.24
N GLU A 130 8.88 0.20 22.94
CA GLU A 130 8.85 0.38 24.40
C GLU A 130 7.59 1.16 24.83
N GLU A 131 7.05 0.88 26.02
CA GLU A 131 5.81 1.50 26.54
C GLU A 131 5.81 3.03 26.43
N LYS A 132 6.96 3.67 26.61
CA LYS A 132 7.12 5.12 26.46
C LYS A 132 6.74 5.61 25.06
N ILE A 133 7.12 4.88 24.01
CA ILE A 133 6.79 5.23 22.62
C ILE A 133 5.27 5.14 22.41
N LEU A 134 4.63 4.10 22.97
CA LEU A 134 3.18 3.91 22.88
C LEU A 134 2.38 4.97 23.65
N GLN A 135 2.96 5.52 24.73
CA GLN A 135 2.35 6.61 25.50
C GLN A 135 2.51 7.97 24.80
N GLU A 136 3.65 8.21 24.15
CA GLU A 136 3.96 9.49 23.50
C GLU A 136 3.26 9.65 22.15
N TYR A 137 3.05 8.54 21.42
CA TYR A 137 2.46 8.55 20.09
C TYR A 137 1.13 7.78 20.06
N PRO A 138 -0.01 8.43 19.75
CA PRO A 138 -1.30 7.75 19.63
C PRO A 138 -1.32 6.68 18.53
N VAL A 139 -0.41 6.77 17.55
CA VAL A 139 -0.23 5.77 16.50
C VAL A 139 1.25 5.48 16.32
N VAL A 140 1.61 4.19 16.32
CA VAL A 140 2.97 3.73 16.04
C VAL A 140 2.93 2.76 14.88
N TYR A 141 3.70 3.05 13.85
CA TYR A 141 3.84 2.20 12.67
C TYR A 141 5.21 1.54 12.66
N VAL A 142 5.24 0.21 12.59
CA VAL A 142 6.46 -0.56 12.49
C VAL A 142 6.51 -1.24 11.13
N SER A 143 7.62 -1.08 10.42
CA SER A 143 7.82 -1.73 9.12
C SER A 143 9.14 -2.48 9.12
N GLY A 144 9.13 -3.68 8.55
CA GLY A 144 10.34 -4.43 8.25
C GLY A 144 10.44 -4.77 6.77
N TYR A 145 11.64 -4.67 6.23
CA TYR A 145 11.99 -5.13 4.89
C TYR A 145 13.29 -5.94 4.97
N GLY A 146 13.28 -7.16 4.46
CA GLY A 146 14.40 -8.08 4.51
C GLY A 146 14.31 -9.17 3.45
N ASP A 147 15.22 -10.14 3.54
CA ASP A 147 15.40 -11.17 2.51
C ASP A 147 14.17 -12.08 2.34
N SER A 148 13.45 -12.38 3.42
CA SER A 148 12.25 -13.22 3.40
C SER A 148 10.98 -12.48 2.97
N GLY A 149 11.02 -11.14 2.94
CA GLY A 149 9.92 -10.30 2.49
C GLY A 149 9.74 -9.02 3.31
N THR A 150 8.48 -8.63 3.53
CA THR A 150 8.13 -7.40 4.25
C THR A 150 7.04 -7.62 5.28
N PHE A 151 7.06 -6.86 6.36
CA PHE A 151 5.97 -6.80 7.31
C PHE A 151 5.67 -5.36 7.72
N ARG A 152 4.43 -5.14 8.16
CA ARG A 152 3.88 -3.85 8.57
C ARG A 152 2.95 -4.10 9.76
N ILE A 153 3.15 -3.37 10.84
CA ILE A 153 2.35 -3.48 12.07
C ILE A 153 1.92 -2.06 12.44
N LEU A 154 0.66 -1.90 12.80
CA LEU A 154 0.11 -0.63 13.26
C LEU A 154 -0.41 -0.78 14.69
N PHE A 155 0.12 0.04 15.58
CA PHE A 155 -0.40 0.22 16.92
C PHE A 155 -1.24 1.49 16.97
N VAL A 156 -2.40 1.43 17.62
CA VAL A 156 -3.28 2.59 17.85
C VAL A 156 -3.72 2.54 19.30
N GLY A 157 -3.43 3.61 20.05
CA GLY A 157 -3.73 3.68 21.48
C GLY A 157 -3.04 2.58 22.30
N GLY A 158 -1.85 2.12 21.88
CA GLY A 158 -1.10 1.07 22.57
C GLY A 158 -1.43 -0.37 22.14
N GLU A 159 -2.48 -0.58 21.35
CA GLU A 159 -2.90 -1.91 20.92
C GLU A 159 -2.56 -2.18 19.46
N VAL A 160 -2.23 -3.43 19.11
CA VAL A 160 -2.09 -3.84 17.71
C VAL A 160 -3.46 -3.74 17.04
N ARG A 161 -3.56 -2.84 16.07
CA ARG A 161 -4.77 -2.59 15.29
C ARG A 161 -4.57 -2.91 13.81
N GLY A 162 -3.46 -3.50 13.40
CA GLY A 162 -3.32 -3.96 12.03
C GLY A 162 -1.99 -4.67 11.78
N VAL A 163 -2.05 -5.74 11.00
CA VAL A 163 -0.89 -6.51 10.56
C VAL A 163 -0.99 -6.82 9.08
N TYR A 164 0.10 -6.56 8.37
CA TYR A 164 0.30 -7.01 6.99
C TYR A 164 1.68 -7.66 6.87
N ALA A 165 1.76 -8.76 6.13
CA ALA A 165 3.01 -9.37 5.75
C ALA A 165 2.99 -9.85 4.30
N ASN A 166 4.12 -9.72 3.63
CA ASN A 166 4.41 -10.38 2.36
C ASN A 166 5.64 -11.26 2.60
N ILE A 167 5.47 -12.58 2.57
CA ILE A 167 6.54 -13.54 2.82
C ILE A 167 6.64 -14.45 1.60
N GLY A 168 7.79 -14.49 0.96
CA GLY A 168 8.01 -15.29 -0.26
C GLY A 168 7.03 -14.97 -1.39
N GLY A 169 6.56 -13.72 -1.50
CA GLY A 169 5.61 -13.28 -2.52
C GLY A 169 4.14 -13.55 -2.19
N LYS A 170 3.83 -14.19 -1.05
CA LYS A 170 2.46 -14.42 -0.59
C LYS A 170 2.06 -13.37 0.44
N GLU A 171 0.92 -12.73 0.21
CA GLU A 171 0.36 -11.71 1.09
C GLU A 171 -0.51 -12.31 2.19
N TYR A 172 -0.41 -11.72 3.38
CA TYR A 172 -1.16 -12.05 4.58
C TYR A 172 -1.64 -10.76 5.22
N VAL A 173 -2.93 -10.72 5.56
CA VAL A 173 -3.62 -9.54 6.07
C VAL A 173 -4.37 -9.95 7.34
N GLY A 174 -4.11 -9.27 8.46
CA GLY A 174 -4.83 -9.44 9.73
C GLY A 174 -4.42 -10.65 10.58
N ASP A 175 -3.66 -11.61 10.04
CA ASP A 175 -3.19 -12.77 10.82
C ASP A 175 -1.82 -12.51 11.45
N GLU A 176 -1.80 -12.15 12.73
CA GLU A 176 -0.55 -11.88 13.47
C GLU A 176 0.38 -13.11 13.54
N ARG A 177 -0.17 -14.33 13.50
CA ARG A 177 0.62 -15.56 13.64
C ARG A 177 1.61 -15.73 12.50
N VAL A 178 1.34 -15.13 11.34
CA VAL A 178 2.24 -15.16 10.18
C VAL A 178 3.56 -14.46 10.45
N LEU A 179 3.60 -13.50 11.39
CA LEU A 179 4.82 -12.78 11.75
C LEU A 179 5.88 -13.72 12.35
N ASN A 180 5.47 -14.87 12.90
CA ASN A 180 6.39 -15.91 13.38
C ASN A 180 7.12 -16.65 12.25
N GLU A 181 6.61 -16.59 11.03
CA GLU A 181 7.28 -17.20 9.87
C GLU A 181 8.36 -16.27 9.28
N PHE A 182 8.46 -15.03 9.75
CA PHE A 182 9.44 -14.06 9.27
C PHE A 182 10.84 -14.35 9.83
N GLU A 183 11.85 -14.38 8.97
CA GLU A 183 13.24 -14.61 9.36
C GLU A 183 14.24 -13.94 8.41
N GLY A 184 15.49 -13.81 8.85
CA GLY A 184 16.60 -13.30 8.03
C GLY A 184 17.04 -11.87 8.41
N VAL A 185 17.96 -11.33 7.61
CA VAL A 185 18.48 -9.98 7.80
C VAL A 185 17.41 -8.99 7.40
N THR A 186 17.00 -8.14 8.34
CA THR A 186 15.84 -7.28 8.21
C THR A 186 16.14 -5.88 8.70
N ARG A 187 15.79 -4.87 7.89
CA ARG A 187 15.77 -3.48 8.33
C ARG A 187 14.41 -3.17 8.90
N VAL A 188 14.36 -2.95 10.22
CA VAL A 188 13.14 -2.59 10.94
C VAL A 188 13.15 -1.09 11.24
N LYS A 189 12.03 -0.43 10.97
CA LYS A 189 11.84 1.00 11.22
C LYS A 189 10.59 1.20 12.06
N VAL A 190 10.67 2.13 13.00
CA VAL A 190 9.58 2.53 13.89
C VAL A 190 9.27 3.99 13.63
N TYR A 191 7.99 4.28 13.40
CA TYR A 191 7.48 5.60 13.12
C TYR A 191 6.39 5.97 14.12
N GLY A 192 6.44 7.17 14.67
CA GLY A 192 5.40 7.72 15.55
C GLY A 192 4.58 8.77 14.82
N LEU A 193 3.27 8.81 15.06
CA LEU A 193 2.38 9.85 14.57
C LEU A 193 1.63 10.50 15.74
N LEU A 194 1.46 11.82 15.67
CA LEU A 194 0.69 12.61 16.65
C LEU A 194 -0.80 12.76 16.25
N VAL A 195 -1.18 12.23 15.09
CA VAL A 195 -2.54 12.29 14.55
C VAL A 195 -3.19 10.92 14.62
N LYS A 196 -4.52 10.88 14.75
CA LYS A 196 -5.27 9.62 14.74
C LYS A 196 -5.25 8.96 13.35
N PRO A 197 -5.39 7.63 13.24
CA PRO A 197 -5.42 6.94 11.95
C PRO A 197 -6.53 7.42 11.01
N GLU A 198 -7.69 7.82 11.54
CA GLU A 198 -8.81 8.35 10.75
C GLU A 198 -8.45 9.65 10.04
N GLU A 199 -7.57 10.46 10.64
CA GLU A 199 -7.07 11.70 10.07
C GLU A 199 -6.00 11.47 8.98
N VAL A 200 -5.48 10.24 8.88
CA VAL A 200 -4.67 9.79 7.73
C VAL A 200 -5.57 9.51 6.52
N LEU A 201 -6.82 9.11 6.76
CA LEU A 201 -7.82 8.82 5.72
C LEU A 201 -8.52 10.07 5.18
N GLN A 202 -8.55 11.18 5.94
CA GLN A 202 -9.20 12.42 5.51
C GLN A 202 -8.24 13.35 4.75
N ARG A 203 -8.52 13.51 3.46
CA ARG A 203 -8.24 14.69 2.64
C ARG A 203 -9.36 14.82 1.60
#